data_AF-A0A5C5S5Y4-F1
#
_entry.id   AF-A0A5C5S5Y4-F1
#
_cell.length_a   1.000
_cell.length_b   1.000
_cell.length_c   1.000
_cell.angle_alpha   90.00
_cell.angle_beta   90.00
_cell.angle_gamma   90.00
#
_symmetry.space_group_name_H-M   'P 1'
#
loop_
_entity.id
_entity.type
_entity.pdbx_description
1 polymer ?
#
loop_
_entity_poly.entity_id
_entity_poly.type
_entity_poly.pdbx_seq_one_letter_code
_entity_poly.pdbx_strand_id
1 'polypeptide(L)'
;MKTTTARGLGHAHQQNRKRLLASHRDGAPCWWCGKPMYRDPGRNFDGAALEADHSLARSRGGHRADRLLHMTCNRQRQDGSRDHLRPALTGQPIDGTSPAADGLSPRHLHWPW
;
A
#
# COMPACT_ATOMS: atom_id res chain seq x y z
N MET A 1 25.18 9.86 18.92
CA MET A 1 23.83 9.54 18.41
C MET A 1 23.79 8.09 17.93
N LYS A 2 22.91 7.23 18.45
CA LYS A 2 22.84 5.80 18.03
C LYS A 2 21.99 5.68 16.76
N THR A 3 22.54 5.05 15.71
CA THR A 3 21.84 4.83 14.44
C THR A 3 20.62 3.92 14.62
N THR A 4 19.65 3.96 13.71
CA THR A 4 18.46 3.07 13.69
C THR A 4 18.84 1.59 13.69
N THR A 5 20.00 1.25 13.14
CA THR A 5 20.65 -0.07 13.20
C THR A 5 21.10 -0.42 14.62
N ALA A 6 21.72 0.52 15.34
CA ALA A 6 22.20 0.35 16.72
C ALA A 6 21.07 0.23 17.77
N ARG A 7 19.81 0.46 17.39
CA ARG A 7 18.63 0.26 18.26
C ARG A 7 17.91 -1.08 18.01
N GLY A 8 18.43 -1.95 17.14
CA GLY A 8 17.79 -3.24 16.77
C GLY A 8 16.49 -3.10 15.95
N LEU A 9 16.02 -1.87 15.74
CA LEU A 9 14.75 -1.55 15.08
C LEU A 9 14.74 -1.94 13.60
N GLY A 10 15.89 -1.88 12.93
CA GLY A 10 16.05 -2.34 11.55
C GLY A 10 15.94 -3.85 11.42
N HIS A 11 16.60 -4.60 12.31
CA HIS A 11 16.61 -6.06 12.25
C HIS A 11 15.25 -6.67 12.56
N ALA A 12 14.59 -6.22 13.64
CA ALA A 12 13.24 -6.66 14.00
C ALA A 12 12.21 -6.34 12.91
N HIS A 13 12.35 -5.18 12.25
CA HIS A 13 11.49 -4.82 11.12
C HIS A 13 11.69 -5.74 9.92
N GLN A 14 12.95 -6.04 9.56
CA GLN A 14 13.26 -6.98 8.48
C GLN A 14 12.72 -8.39 8.76
N GLN A 15 12.82 -8.88 10.01
CA GLN A 15 12.26 -10.17 10.40
C GLN A 15 10.73 -10.19 10.29
N ASN A 16 10.04 -9.14 10.76
CA ASN A 16 8.58 -9.06 10.61
C ASN A 16 8.16 -9.04 9.15
N ARG A 17 8.86 -8.27 8.30
CA ARG A 17 8.60 -8.26 6.86
C ARG A 17 8.77 -9.66 6.25
N LYS A 18 9.86 -10.37 6.60
CA LYS A 18 10.08 -11.76 6.14
C LYS A 18 8.93 -12.68 6.56
N ARG A 19 8.48 -12.60 7.81
CA ARG A 19 7.32 -13.37 8.31
C ARG A 19 6.05 -13.08 7.51
N LEU A 20 5.75 -11.80 7.27
CA LEU A 20 4.56 -11.40 6.51
C LEU A 20 4.64 -11.89 5.05
N LEU A 21 5.80 -11.79 4.41
CA LEU A 21 6.03 -12.31 3.06
C LEU A 21 5.90 -13.84 2.99
N ALA A 22 6.30 -14.56 4.03
CA ALA A 22 6.13 -16.01 4.09
C ALA A 22 4.63 -16.38 4.07
N SER A 23 3.79 -15.64 4.81
CA SER A 23 2.34 -15.84 4.83
C SER A 23 1.57 -15.25 3.65
N HIS A 24 2.21 -14.39 2.84
CA HIS A 24 1.55 -13.67 1.75
C HIS A 24 1.00 -14.63 0.69
N ARG A 25 -0.05 -14.23 -0.04
CA ARG A 25 -0.49 -14.92 -1.24
C ARG A 25 -0.45 -13.92 -2.38
N ASP A 26 0.28 -14.24 -3.43
CA ASP A 26 0.39 -13.37 -4.60
C ASP A 26 -1.01 -13.11 -5.18
N GLY A 27 -1.29 -11.85 -5.50
CA GLY A 27 -2.62 -11.41 -5.90
C GLY A 27 -3.52 -10.94 -4.75
N ALA A 28 -3.16 -11.17 -3.48
CA ALA A 28 -3.94 -10.65 -2.35
C ALA A 28 -4.05 -9.12 -2.43
N PRO A 29 -5.22 -8.54 -2.14
CA PRO A 29 -5.47 -7.12 -2.34
C PRO A 29 -4.68 -6.28 -1.34
N CYS A 30 -4.06 -5.22 -1.84
CA CYS A 30 -3.48 -4.18 -1.00
C CYS A 30 -4.59 -3.50 -0.19
N TRP A 31 -4.45 -3.46 1.13
CA TRP A 31 -5.49 -2.84 1.96
C TRP A 31 -5.70 -1.37 1.59
N TRP A 32 -4.66 -0.62 1.20
CA TRP A 32 -4.75 0.78 0.82
C TRP A 32 -5.44 1.00 -0.53
N CYS A 33 -4.98 0.35 -1.60
CA CYS A 33 -5.46 0.68 -2.94
C CYS A 33 -6.34 -0.38 -3.60
N GLY A 34 -6.51 -1.55 -2.99
CA GLY A 34 -7.26 -2.67 -3.55
C GLY A 34 -6.55 -3.42 -4.69
N LYS A 35 -5.48 -2.88 -5.29
CA LYS A 35 -4.71 -3.55 -6.35
C LYS A 35 -3.99 -4.80 -5.80
N PRO A 36 -3.76 -5.82 -6.65
CA PRO A 36 -3.07 -7.04 -6.23
C PRO A 36 -1.63 -6.78 -5.81
N MET A 37 -1.18 -7.49 -4.77
CA MET A 37 0.20 -7.45 -4.26
C MET A 37 0.96 -8.72 -4.64
N TYR A 38 2.18 -8.55 -5.11
CA TYR A 38 3.08 -9.64 -5.51
C TYR A 38 4.40 -9.57 -4.76
N ARG A 39 4.98 -10.73 -4.46
CA ARG A 39 6.35 -10.80 -3.89
C ARG A 39 7.39 -10.28 -4.87
N ASP A 40 7.20 -10.58 -6.14
CA ASP A 40 8.00 -10.06 -7.24
C ASP A 40 7.72 -8.56 -7.42
N PRO A 41 8.71 -7.67 -7.20
CA PRO A 41 8.55 -6.23 -7.36
C PRO A 41 8.07 -5.81 -8.75
N GLY A 42 8.51 -6.51 -9.81
CA GLY A 42 8.19 -6.14 -11.19
C GLY A 42 6.71 -6.32 -11.55
N ARG A 43 5.95 -7.06 -10.73
CA ARG A 43 4.52 -7.30 -10.92
C ARG A 43 3.64 -6.32 -10.13
N ASN A 44 4.23 -5.53 -9.25
CA ASN A 44 3.52 -4.48 -8.53
C ASN A 44 3.42 -3.22 -9.38
N PHE A 45 2.32 -2.46 -9.25
CA PHE A 45 2.09 -1.27 -10.08
C PHE A 45 3.16 -0.18 -9.88
N ASP A 46 3.79 -0.15 -8.70
CA ASP A 46 4.85 0.79 -8.35
C ASP A 46 6.26 0.21 -8.61
N GLY A 47 6.36 -0.98 -9.22
CA GLY A 47 7.63 -1.64 -9.52
C GLY A 47 8.49 -1.96 -8.28
N ALA A 48 7.88 -1.93 -7.09
CA ALA A 48 8.60 -1.97 -5.82
C ALA A 48 8.27 -3.23 -5.00
N ALA A 49 9.16 -3.57 -4.09
CA ALA A 49 8.94 -4.65 -3.15
C ALA A 49 7.90 -4.23 -2.09
N LEU A 50 7.05 -5.16 -1.65
CA LEU A 50 6.06 -4.89 -0.61
C LEU A 50 6.73 -4.43 0.70
N GLU A 51 6.16 -3.44 1.37
CA GLU A 51 6.61 -2.92 2.66
C GLU A 51 5.74 -3.44 3.80
N ALA A 52 6.34 -3.56 4.99
CA ALA A 52 5.63 -3.99 6.19
C ALA A 52 5.03 -2.77 6.89
N ASP A 53 3.71 -2.66 6.86
CA ASP A 53 2.95 -1.56 7.46
C ASP A 53 2.52 -1.90 8.88
N HIS A 54 2.37 -0.87 9.70
CA HIS A 54 1.79 -0.99 11.03
C HIS A 54 0.41 -0.33 11.04
N SER A 55 -0.66 -1.12 11.26
CA SER A 55 -2.01 -0.57 11.40
C SER A 55 -2.06 0.55 12.44
N LEU A 56 -1.42 0.33 13.58
CA LEU A 56 -1.10 1.37 14.56
C LEU A 56 0.31 1.89 14.31
N ALA A 57 0.46 3.17 13.97
CA ALA A 57 1.78 3.75 13.74
C ALA A 57 2.71 3.59 14.96
N ARG A 58 4.02 3.47 14.72
CA ARG A 58 5.03 3.38 15.78
C ARG A 58 5.00 4.60 16.73
N SER A 59 4.73 5.78 16.19
CA SER A 59 4.56 7.03 16.96
C SER A 59 3.37 6.98 17.92
N ARG A 60 2.41 6.08 17.69
CA ARG A 60 1.20 5.88 18.49
C ARG A 60 1.23 4.57 19.29
N GLY A 61 2.41 3.96 19.49
CA GLY A 61 2.59 2.74 20.28
C GLY A 61 2.50 1.42 19.50
N GLY A 62 2.46 1.46 18.17
CA GLY A 62 2.54 0.24 17.37
C GLY A 62 3.93 -0.39 17.40
N HIS A 63 4.04 -1.66 17.80
CA HIS A 63 5.35 -2.33 17.92
C HIS A 63 5.60 -3.41 16.87
N ARG A 64 4.56 -3.84 16.16
CA ARG A 64 4.63 -4.94 15.19
C ARG A 64 3.89 -4.57 13.91
N ALA A 65 4.58 -4.71 12.78
CA ALA A 65 3.94 -4.67 11.48
C ALA A 65 3.07 -5.92 11.29
N ASP A 66 1.84 -5.70 10.85
CA ASP A 66 0.78 -6.70 10.80
C ASP A 66 0.21 -6.92 9.40
N ARG A 67 0.58 -6.06 8.43
CA ARG A 67 0.17 -6.20 7.03
C ARG A 67 1.28 -5.82 6.05
N LEU A 68 1.10 -6.24 4.80
CA LEU A 68 1.90 -5.78 3.67
C LEU A 68 1.12 -4.71 2.90
N LEU A 69 1.84 -3.73 2.36
CA LEU A 69 1.35 -2.74 1.41
C LEU A 69 2.37 -2.57 0.28
N HIS A 70 1.93 -2.05 -0.87
CA HIS A 70 2.83 -1.46 -1.85
C HIS A 70 3.61 -0.30 -1.24
N MET A 71 4.82 -0.03 -1.75
CA MET A 71 5.69 1.03 -1.22
C MET A 71 5.01 2.39 -1.33
N THR A 72 4.45 2.71 -2.49
CA THR A 72 3.74 3.98 -2.73
C THR A 72 2.55 4.13 -1.78
N CYS A 73 1.78 3.06 -1.59
CA CYS A 73 0.63 3.04 -0.70
C CYS A 73 1.02 3.26 0.78
N ASN A 74 2.05 2.55 1.24
CA ASN A 74 2.55 2.68 2.61
C ASN A 74 3.00 4.12 2.91
N ARG A 75 3.67 4.76 1.96
CA ARG A 75 4.12 6.15 2.09
C ARG A 75 2.97 7.16 2.03
N GLN A 76 1.97 6.94 1.18
CA GLN A 76 0.78 7.80 1.09
C GLN A 76 -0.04 7.76 2.39
N ARG A 77 -0.13 6.60 3.04
CA ARG A 77 -0.86 6.39 4.30
C ARG A 77 -0.29 7.18 5.48
N GLN A 78 1.04 7.34 5.52
CA GLN A 78 1.76 7.98 6.63
C GLN A 78 1.53 7.24 7.96
N ASP A 79 1.07 7.94 9.00
CA ASP A 79 0.82 7.39 10.34
C ASP A 79 -0.60 6.84 10.53
N GLY A 80 -1.36 6.69 9.43
CA GLY A 80 -2.76 6.28 9.43
C GLY A 80 -3.76 7.44 9.52
N SER A 81 -3.30 8.68 9.69
CA SER A 81 -4.18 9.88 9.64
C SER A 81 -4.97 10.01 8.34
N ARG A 82 -4.52 9.34 7.28
CA ARG A 82 -5.11 9.37 5.93
C ARG A 82 -5.94 8.14 5.59
N ASP A 83 -6.24 7.28 6.55
CA ASP A 83 -7.00 6.04 6.30
C ASP A 83 -8.38 6.28 5.65
N HIS A 84 -8.98 7.46 5.88
CA HIS A 84 -10.23 7.90 5.25
C HIS A 84 -10.07 8.36 3.78
N LEU A 85 -8.86 8.72 3.34
CA LEU A 85 -8.54 9.14 1.97
C LEU A 85 -8.17 7.97 1.06
N ARG A 86 -8.20 6.77 1.62
CA ARG A 86 -7.73 5.55 0.99
C ARG A 86 -8.42 5.31 -0.36
N PRO A 87 -7.66 5.10 -1.46
CA PRO A 87 -8.20 4.83 -2.79
C PRO A 87 -9.22 3.67 -2.84
N ALA A 88 -9.01 2.62 -2.06
CA ALA A 88 -9.96 1.51 -1.96
C ALA A 88 -11.34 1.90 -1.39
N LEU A 89 -11.44 3.05 -0.70
CA LEU A 89 -12.71 3.61 -0.22
C LEU A 89 -13.24 4.71 -1.12
N THR A 90 -12.37 5.58 -1.62
CA THR A 90 -12.75 6.81 -2.33
C THR A 90 -12.88 6.62 -3.84
N GLY A 91 -12.37 5.52 -4.39
CA GLY A 91 -12.29 5.29 -5.85
C GLY A 91 -11.27 6.19 -6.56
N GLN A 92 -10.50 6.99 -5.82
CA GLN A 92 -9.52 7.90 -6.39
C GLN A 92 -8.33 7.12 -6.97
N PRO A 93 -7.74 7.55 -8.10
CA PRO A 93 -6.58 6.90 -8.66
C PRO A 93 -5.34 7.09 -7.76
N ILE A 94 -4.56 6.02 -7.59
CA ILE A 94 -3.34 6.01 -6.76
C ILE A 94 -2.17 6.75 -7.44
N ASP A 95 -2.20 6.78 -8.77
CA ASP A 95 -1.07 7.14 -9.63
C ASP A 95 -1.27 8.51 -10.30
N GLY A 96 -2.35 9.22 -9.97
CA GLY A 96 -2.82 10.38 -10.74
C GLY A 96 -3.35 10.03 -12.13
N THR A 97 -3.31 8.75 -12.54
CA THR A 97 -3.95 8.25 -13.75
C THR A 97 -5.46 8.20 -13.53
N SER A 98 -6.14 9.31 -13.81
CA SER A 98 -7.58 9.29 -14.01
C SER A 98 -7.92 8.23 -15.06
N PRO A 99 -8.97 7.41 -14.86
CA PRO A 99 -9.45 6.49 -15.91
C PRO A 99 -9.83 7.22 -17.21
N ALA A 100 -9.97 8.55 -17.17
CA ALA A 100 -10.12 9.40 -18.35
C ALA A 100 -8.89 9.47 -19.28
N ALA A 101 -7.70 9.03 -18.83
CA ALA A 101 -6.51 9.01 -19.68
C ALA A 101 -6.46 7.83 -20.67
N ASP A 102 -7.23 6.76 -20.42
CA ASP A 102 -7.34 5.58 -21.28
C ASP A 102 -8.47 5.72 -22.33
N GLY A 103 -8.72 6.92 -22.87
CA GLY A 103 -9.55 7.13 -24.08
C GLY A 103 -11.01 6.63 -24.05
N LEU A 104 -11.45 6.02 -22.94
CA LEU A 104 -12.78 5.48 -22.72
C LEU A 104 -13.50 6.41 -21.76
N SER A 105 -13.73 7.65 -22.20
CA SER A 105 -14.82 8.43 -21.64
C SER A 105 -16.08 7.56 -21.67
N PRO A 106 -16.84 7.42 -20.57
CA PRO A 106 -18.17 6.86 -20.63
C PRO A 106 -18.92 7.68 -21.67
N ARG A 107 -19.26 7.08 -22.81
CA ARG A 107 -20.19 7.73 -23.75
C ARG A 107 -21.47 7.91 -22.95
N HIS A 108 -21.75 9.14 -22.54
CA HIS A 108 -23.09 9.55 -22.14
C HIS A 108 -24.00 9.21 -23.31
N LEU A 109 -24.69 8.07 -23.21
CA LEU A 109 -25.78 7.76 -24.12
C LEU A 109 -26.89 8.74 -23.77
N HIS A 110 -27.04 9.78 -24.58
CA HIS A 110 -28.25 10.58 -24.61
C HIS A 110 -29.40 9.65 -25.00
N TRP A 111 -30.16 9.20 -24.01
CA TRP A 111 -31.39 8.47 -24.27
C TRP A 111 -32.41 9.47 -24.83
N PRO A 112 -32.94 9.28 -26.05
CA PRO A 112 -33.95 10.18 -26.56
C PRO A 112 -35.27 9.90 -25.82
N TRP A 113 -35.89 10.97 -25.34
CA TRP A 113 -37.33 11.05 -25.08
C TRP A 113 -38.12 11.05 -26.39
#